data_AF-A0A395JJU1-F1
#
_entry.id   AF-A0A395JJU1-F1
#
_cell.length_a   1.000
_cell.length_b   1.000
_cell.length_c   1.000
_cell.angle_alpha   90.00
_cell.angle_beta   90.00
_cell.angle_gamma   90.00
#
_symmetry.space_group_name_H-M   'P 1'
#
loop_
_entity.id
_entity.type
_entity.pdbx_description
1 polymer ?
#
loop_
_entity_poly.entity_id
_entity_poly.type
_entity_poly.pdbx_seq_one_letter_code
_entity_poly.pdbx_strand_id
1 'polypeptide(L)'
;MKFRIFISLLLASISAGAIADNYDISVTRKGSNLYKVDSKDIFIHTRYCYEYVYYEESFLRMNGYSGEIIFTDSGGKCDVKAVYGPSEQEAGKYSVTINREDDDWYEVWGQSIYIKTSACLSLALGDEAVLALSAGGYGTLYVEDDECMVEGVYSRMSL
;
A
#
# COMPACT_ATOMS: atom_id res chain seq x y z
N MET A 1 34.47 -54.97 22.49
CA MET A 1 33.29 -54.45 23.22
C MET A 1 33.12 -52.98 22.84
N LYS A 2 31.88 -52.55 22.57
CA LYS A 2 31.49 -51.45 21.66
C LYS A 2 31.88 -50.03 22.14
N PHE A 3 32.54 -49.25 21.27
CA PHE A 3 32.80 -47.81 21.47
C PHE A 3 31.55 -47.03 21.04
N ARG A 4 30.88 -46.34 21.95
CA ARG A 4 29.68 -45.53 21.67
C ARG A 4 30.12 -44.10 21.33
N ILE A 5 30.02 -43.72 20.06
CA ILE A 5 30.19 -42.34 19.59
C ILE A 5 28.83 -41.65 19.74
N PHE A 6 28.73 -40.67 20.64
CA PHE A 6 27.61 -39.74 20.72
C PHE A 6 27.84 -38.62 19.70
N ILE A 7 27.07 -38.61 18.61
CA ILE A 7 27.06 -37.52 17.63
C ILE A 7 26.01 -36.51 18.11
N SER A 8 26.47 -35.40 18.69
CA SER A 8 25.64 -34.24 19.01
C SER A 8 25.39 -33.45 17.72
N LEU A 9 24.13 -33.45 17.25
CA LEU A 9 23.69 -32.71 16.07
C LEU A 9 23.44 -31.25 16.48
N LEU A 10 24.40 -30.37 16.18
CA LEU A 10 24.29 -28.93 16.42
C LEU A 10 23.34 -28.33 15.37
N LEU A 11 22.09 -28.06 15.74
CA LEU A 11 21.17 -27.26 14.93
C LEU A 11 21.67 -25.81 14.89
N ALA A 12 22.35 -25.43 13.81
CA ALA A 12 22.59 -24.04 13.49
C ALA A 12 21.31 -23.43 12.92
N SER A 13 20.52 -22.79 13.78
CA SER A 13 19.41 -21.93 13.37
C SER A 13 19.96 -20.74 12.60
N ILE A 14 19.78 -20.74 11.28
CA ILE A 14 20.02 -19.58 10.42
C ILE A 14 18.91 -18.58 10.73
N SER A 15 19.16 -17.67 11.67
CA SER A 15 18.36 -16.47 11.82
C SER A 15 18.62 -15.59 10.59
N ALA A 16 17.70 -15.65 9.62
CA ALA A 16 17.62 -14.65 8.56
C ALA A 16 17.46 -13.29 9.25
N GLY A 17 18.48 -12.44 9.15
CA GLY A 17 18.45 -11.10 9.72
C GLY A 17 17.31 -10.33 9.07
N ALA A 18 16.36 -9.86 9.87
CA ALA A 18 15.36 -8.92 9.40
C ALA A 18 16.08 -7.58 9.17
N ILE A 19 16.24 -7.20 7.90
CA ILE A 19 16.74 -5.87 7.55
C ILE A 19 15.57 -4.91 7.77
N ALA A 20 15.74 -4.01 8.73
CA ALA A 20 14.80 -2.91 8.94
C ALA A 20 15.31 -1.71 8.15
N ASP A 21 14.61 -1.36 7.08
CA ASP A 21 14.98 -0.23 6.23
C ASP A 21 14.33 1.06 6.77
N ASN A 22 15.11 2.14 6.75
CA ASN A 22 14.69 3.47 7.17
C ASN A 22 14.79 4.41 5.97
N TYR A 23 13.71 5.10 5.68
CA TYR A 23 13.57 5.98 4.53
C TYR A 23 13.21 7.39 4.98
N ASP A 24 14.02 8.36 4.57
CA ASP A 24 13.70 9.78 4.71
C ASP A 24 12.81 10.18 3.53
N ILE A 25 11.59 10.64 3.82
CA ILE A 25 10.57 10.96 2.82
C ILE A 25 9.90 12.29 3.13
N SER A 26 9.26 12.88 2.12
CA SER A 26 8.29 13.95 2.31
C SER A 26 6.92 13.43 1.91
N VAL A 27 5.88 13.72 2.70
CA VAL A 27 4.54 13.21 2.47
C VAL A 27 3.45 14.27 2.52
N THR A 28 2.42 14.03 1.72
CA THR A 28 1.18 14.79 1.72
C THR A 28 -0.01 13.86 1.95
N ARG A 29 -0.91 14.22 2.86
CA ARG A 29 -2.16 13.48 3.10
C ARG A 29 -3.08 13.53 1.88
N LYS A 30 -3.63 12.37 1.49
CA LYS A 30 -4.54 12.19 0.34
C LYS A 30 -5.86 11.51 0.68
N GLY A 31 -5.99 10.93 1.86
CA GLY A 31 -7.22 10.33 2.36
C GLY A 31 -7.23 10.31 3.88
N SER A 32 -8.14 9.54 4.46
CA SER A 32 -8.27 9.46 5.91
C SER A 32 -6.99 8.94 6.56
N ASN A 33 -6.46 7.84 6.03
CA ASN A 33 -5.23 7.17 6.46
C ASN A 33 -4.23 6.98 5.30
N LEU A 34 -4.41 7.72 4.21
CA LEU A 34 -3.62 7.56 2.99
C LEU A 34 -2.73 8.78 2.77
N TYR A 35 -1.43 8.54 2.62
CA TYR A 35 -0.40 9.56 2.43
C TYR A 35 0.36 9.26 1.14
N LYS A 36 0.58 10.28 0.30
CA LYS A 36 1.41 10.17 -0.89
C LYS A 36 2.83 10.62 -0.55
N VAL A 37 3.84 9.87 -0.98
CA VAL A 37 5.23 10.32 -0.97
C VAL A 37 5.40 11.36 -2.07
N ASP A 38 5.81 12.56 -1.70
CA ASP A 38 5.92 13.67 -2.64
C ASP A 38 6.94 13.36 -3.75
N SER A 39 6.61 13.79 -4.97
CA SER A 39 7.37 13.51 -6.19
C SER A 39 7.54 12.03 -6.58
N LYS A 40 6.85 11.10 -5.91
CA LYS A 40 6.85 9.66 -6.25
C LYS A 40 5.42 9.14 -6.34
N ASP A 41 5.19 8.13 -7.17
CA ASP A 41 3.91 7.41 -7.21
C ASP A 41 3.90 6.27 -6.19
N ILE A 42 4.17 6.64 -4.94
CA ILE A 42 4.16 5.75 -3.78
C ILE A 42 3.13 6.27 -2.78
N PHE A 43 2.32 5.35 -2.27
CA PHE A 43 1.33 5.64 -1.24
C PHE A 43 1.60 4.82 0.01
N ILE A 44 1.43 5.45 1.16
CA ILE A 44 1.54 4.83 2.48
C ILE A 44 0.13 4.86 3.08
N HIS A 45 -0.42 3.69 3.34
CA HIS A 45 -1.70 3.57 4.03
C HIS A 45 -1.41 3.16 5.47
N THR A 46 -1.83 3.98 6.42
CA THR A 46 -1.64 3.77 7.85
C THR A 46 -2.86 3.14 8.51
N ARG A 47 -2.78 2.82 9.80
CA ARG A 47 -3.91 2.41 10.62
C ARG A 47 -4.28 3.54 11.57
N TYR A 48 -5.50 4.07 11.45
CA TYR A 48 -6.07 5.06 12.36
C TYR A 48 -5.16 6.28 12.61
N CYS A 49 -4.58 6.82 11.52
CA CYS A 49 -3.69 7.97 11.57
C CYS A 49 -4.42 9.22 11.08
N TYR A 50 -4.37 10.28 11.86
CA TYR A 50 -5.12 11.51 11.58
C TYR A 50 -4.20 12.74 11.48
N GLU A 51 -2.92 12.52 11.18
CA GLU A 51 -1.95 13.60 10.98
C GLU A 51 -2.27 14.33 9.67
N TYR A 52 -2.53 15.64 9.75
CA TYR A 52 -2.89 16.48 8.61
C TYR A 52 -1.66 17.20 8.05
N VAL A 53 -0.93 16.49 7.19
CA VAL A 53 0.40 16.93 6.71
C VAL A 53 0.40 17.26 5.23
N TYR A 54 1.23 18.22 4.82
CA TYR A 54 1.43 18.64 3.44
C TYR A 54 2.90 18.97 3.20
N TYR A 55 3.55 18.22 2.32
CA TYR A 55 4.99 18.31 2.05
C TYR A 55 5.86 18.21 3.33
N GLU A 56 5.41 17.45 4.32
CA GLU A 56 6.10 17.33 5.60
C GLU A 56 7.20 16.28 5.51
N GLU A 57 8.36 16.58 6.07
CA GLU A 57 9.43 15.59 6.22
C GLU A 57 9.01 14.50 7.22
N SER A 58 9.39 13.26 6.96
CA SER A 58 8.96 12.11 7.75
C SER A 58 9.96 10.97 7.62
N PHE A 59 10.00 10.12 8.64
CA PHE A 59 10.75 8.88 8.62
C PHE A 59 9.78 7.71 8.44
N LEU A 60 9.99 6.94 7.38
CA LEU A 60 9.30 5.67 7.18
C LEU A 60 10.25 4.53 7.56
N ARG A 61 9.85 3.71 8.54
CA ARG A 61 10.60 2.55 8.98
C ARG A 61 9.84 1.28 8.66
N MET A 62 10.44 0.41 7.85
CA MET A 62 9.78 -0.80 7.35
C MET A 62 10.56 -2.07 7.69
N ASN A 63 9.81 -3.16 7.78
CA ASN A 63 10.31 -4.52 7.86
C ASN A 63 9.35 -5.41 7.06
N GLY A 64 9.69 -5.63 5.79
CA GLY A 64 8.84 -6.30 4.83
C GLY A 64 7.56 -5.49 4.55
N TYR A 65 6.42 -6.01 4.98
CA TYR A 65 5.10 -5.40 4.72
C TYR A 65 4.58 -4.52 5.86
N SER A 66 5.30 -4.44 6.97
CA SER A 66 4.86 -3.73 8.18
C SER A 66 5.90 -2.71 8.63
N GLY A 67 5.44 -1.66 9.30
CA GLY A 67 6.33 -0.59 9.74
C GLY A 67 5.60 0.54 10.45
N GLU A 68 6.33 1.63 10.66
CA GLU A 68 5.81 2.88 11.23
C GLU A 68 6.22 4.07 10.35
N ILE A 69 5.36 5.08 10.27
CA ILE A 69 5.73 6.41 9.80
C ILE A 69 5.77 7.38 10.98
N ILE A 70 6.79 8.25 11.00
CA ILE A 70 7.02 9.25 12.04
C ILE A 70 7.08 10.61 11.37
N PHE A 71 6.16 11.49 11.76
CA PHE A 71 6.04 12.87 11.25
C PHE A 71 6.97 13.78 12.04
N THR A 72 7.81 14.57 11.37
CA THR A 72 8.88 15.32 12.06
C THR A 72 8.37 16.51 12.84
N ASP A 73 7.31 17.18 12.35
CA ASP A 73 6.86 18.44 12.93
C ASP A 73 6.02 18.18 14.19
N SER A 74 5.10 17.22 14.12
CA SER A 74 4.26 16.83 15.26
C SER A 74 4.93 15.81 16.19
N GLY A 75 5.91 15.04 15.68
CA GLY A 75 6.43 13.85 16.35
C GLY A 75 5.45 12.67 16.36
N GLY A 76 4.31 12.80 15.67
CA GLY A 76 3.27 11.79 15.56
C GLY A 76 3.80 10.50 14.94
N LYS A 77 3.27 9.37 15.38
CA LYS A 77 3.67 8.04 14.90
C LYS A 77 2.45 7.21 14.56
N CYS A 78 2.50 6.58 13.40
CA CYS A 78 1.39 5.78 12.92
C CYS A 78 1.87 4.44 12.35
N ASP A 79 1.16 3.38 12.71
CA ASP A 79 1.40 2.05 12.14
C ASP A 79 1.06 2.04 10.65
N VAL A 80 1.95 1.48 9.85
CA VAL A 80 1.76 1.32 8.41
C VAL A 80 0.98 0.02 8.16
N LYS A 81 -0.20 0.14 7.53
CA LYS A 81 -0.98 -0.99 7.03
C LYS A 81 -0.30 -1.62 5.82
N ALA A 82 0.17 -0.77 4.89
CA ALA A 82 0.92 -1.18 3.70
C ALA A 82 1.52 0.04 2.99
N VAL A 83 2.56 -0.22 2.19
CA VAL A 83 3.09 0.72 1.19
C VAL A 83 2.77 0.20 -0.20
N TYR A 84 2.40 1.10 -1.11
CA TYR A 84 1.98 0.78 -2.46
C TYR A 84 2.81 1.53 -3.49
N GLY A 85 3.18 0.83 -4.54
CA GLY A 85 3.82 1.39 -5.73
C GLY A 85 2.99 1.11 -6.98
N PRO A 86 3.35 1.69 -8.13
CA PRO A 86 2.60 1.52 -9.36
C PRO A 86 2.50 0.03 -9.75
N SER A 87 1.37 -0.38 -10.28
CA SER A 87 1.15 -1.71 -10.83
C SER A 87 1.22 -1.68 -12.35
N GLU A 88 1.89 -2.66 -12.95
CA GLU A 88 2.06 -2.79 -14.41
C GLU A 88 0.82 -3.43 -15.07
N GLN A 89 -0.37 -2.88 -14.81
CA GLN A 89 -1.57 -3.32 -15.51
C GLN A 89 -1.57 -2.79 -16.94
N GLU A 90 -1.81 -3.68 -17.89
CA GLU A 90 -1.94 -3.32 -19.30
C GLU A 90 -3.15 -2.41 -19.56
N ALA A 91 -3.13 -1.68 -20.66
CA ALA A 91 -4.31 -0.93 -21.09
C ALA A 91 -5.42 -1.92 -21.51
N GLY A 92 -6.67 -1.65 -21.11
CA GLY A 92 -7.76 -2.58 -21.36
C GLY A 92 -9.00 -2.29 -20.52
N LYS A 93 -10.02 -3.15 -20.66
CA LYS A 93 -11.21 -3.13 -19.83
C LYS A 93 -11.27 -4.39 -18.98
N TYR A 94 -11.52 -4.22 -17.69
CA TYR A 94 -11.54 -5.28 -16.70
C TYR A 94 -12.86 -5.27 -15.95
N SER A 95 -13.54 -6.41 -15.87
CA SER A 95 -14.61 -6.61 -14.89
C SER A 95 -13.98 -6.93 -13.55
N VAL A 96 -14.27 -6.12 -12.55
CA VAL A 96 -13.67 -6.21 -11.21
C VAL A 96 -14.75 -6.15 -10.14
N THR A 97 -14.46 -6.73 -8.97
CA THR A 97 -15.24 -6.50 -7.75
C THR A 97 -14.41 -5.63 -6.83
N ILE A 98 -14.98 -4.53 -6.35
CA ILE A 98 -14.24 -3.51 -5.59
C ILE A 98 -14.80 -3.27 -4.20
N ASN A 99 -13.90 -2.95 -3.26
CA ASN A 99 -14.23 -2.43 -1.94
C ASN A 99 -13.56 -1.08 -1.74
N ARG A 100 -14.28 -0.10 -1.20
CA ARG A 100 -13.68 1.14 -0.74
C ARG A 100 -12.93 0.90 0.57
N GLU A 101 -11.62 1.11 0.55
CA GLU A 101 -10.73 0.94 1.70
C GLU A 101 -10.39 2.27 2.39
N ASP A 102 -10.39 3.37 1.64
CA ASP A 102 -10.25 4.75 2.13
C ASP A 102 -10.90 5.70 1.11
N ASP A 103 -10.86 7.01 1.34
CA ASP A 103 -11.61 8.05 0.65
C ASP A 103 -11.77 7.84 -0.86
N ASP A 104 -10.64 7.88 -1.58
CA ASP A 104 -10.50 7.68 -3.03
C ASP A 104 -9.68 6.42 -3.35
N TRP A 105 -9.68 5.44 -2.44
CA TRP A 105 -8.81 4.27 -2.50
C TRP A 105 -9.61 2.98 -2.43
N TYR A 106 -9.57 2.21 -3.52
CA TYR A 106 -10.37 1.01 -3.68
C TYR A 106 -9.47 -0.21 -3.82
N GLU A 107 -9.81 -1.29 -3.14
CA GLU A 107 -9.21 -2.61 -3.38
C GLU A 107 -10.00 -3.34 -4.47
N VAL A 108 -9.28 -3.99 -5.38
CA VAL A 108 -9.83 -5.05 -6.22
C VAL A 108 -9.80 -6.35 -5.43
N TRP A 109 -10.97 -6.89 -5.11
CA TRP A 109 -11.15 -7.99 -4.17
C TRP A 109 -10.22 -9.17 -4.48
N GLY A 110 -9.37 -9.53 -3.53
CA GLY A 110 -8.54 -10.74 -3.58
C GLY A 110 -7.37 -10.69 -4.56
N GLN A 111 -7.11 -9.56 -5.21
CA GLN A 111 -6.04 -9.42 -6.22
C GLN A 111 -4.81 -8.66 -5.69
N SER A 112 -4.86 -8.10 -4.48
CA SER A 112 -3.81 -7.20 -3.95
C SER A 112 -3.49 -6.01 -4.88
N ILE A 113 -4.50 -5.61 -5.67
CA ILE A 113 -4.48 -4.47 -6.58
C ILE A 113 -5.37 -3.39 -6.01
N TYR A 114 -4.91 -2.15 -6.10
CA TYR A 114 -5.60 -1.00 -5.55
C TYR A 114 -5.72 0.10 -6.59
N ILE A 115 -6.85 0.81 -6.59
CA ILE A 115 -7.18 1.85 -7.56
C ILE A 115 -7.25 3.16 -6.79
N LYS A 116 -6.45 4.14 -7.21
CA LYS A 116 -6.60 5.53 -6.76
C LYS A 116 -7.52 6.24 -7.73
N THR A 117 -8.63 6.77 -7.21
CA THR A 117 -9.53 7.64 -7.98
C THR A 117 -9.36 9.09 -7.57
N SER A 118 -10.10 10.00 -8.20
CA SER A 118 -10.24 11.38 -7.72
C SER A 118 -11.71 11.73 -7.51
N ALA A 119 -12.06 12.20 -6.31
CA ALA A 119 -13.40 12.66 -5.97
C ALA A 119 -14.51 11.64 -6.31
N CYS A 120 -14.20 10.35 -6.19
CA CYS A 120 -15.18 9.27 -6.37
C CYS A 120 -16.04 9.17 -5.12
N LEU A 121 -17.37 9.23 -5.29
CA LEU A 121 -18.32 9.20 -4.16
C LEU A 121 -18.84 7.79 -3.86
N SER A 122 -18.55 6.82 -4.73
CA SER A 122 -18.99 5.44 -4.56
C SER A 122 -18.46 4.84 -3.25
N LEU A 123 -19.37 4.29 -2.43
CA LEU A 123 -19.06 3.66 -1.15
C LEU A 123 -18.84 2.15 -1.27
N ALA A 124 -18.41 1.67 -2.43
CA ALA A 124 -18.46 0.26 -2.83
C ALA A 124 -18.11 -0.76 -1.75
N LEU A 125 -18.95 -1.79 -1.59
CA LEU A 125 -18.80 -2.88 -0.61
C LEU A 125 -19.00 -4.23 -1.28
N GLY A 126 -18.06 -4.59 -2.15
CA GLY A 126 -18.13 -5.81 -2.96
C GLY A 126 -18.90 -5.59 -4.25
N ASP A 127 -18.90 -4.36 -4.76
CA ASP A 127 -19.68 -3.97 -5.92
C ASP A 127 -18.96 -4.40 -7.20
N GLU A 128 -19.75 -4.83 -8.19
CA GLU A 128 -19.24 -5.08 -9.53
C GLU A 128 -18.99 -3.75 -10.25
N ALA A 129 -17.83 -3.65 -10.91
CA ALA A 129 -17.40 -2.46 -11.60
C ALA A 129 -16.65 -2.81 -12.89
N VAL A 130 -16.56 -1.83 -13.78
CA VAL A 130 -15.69 -1.90 -14.97
C VAL A 130 -14.55 -0.92 -14.80
N LEU A 131 -13.32 -1.43 -14.76
CA LEU A 131 -12.11 -0.63 -14.80
C LEU A 131 -11.62 -0.53 -16.24
N ALA A 132 -11.64 0.67 -16.82
CA ALA A 132 -11.14 0.94 -18.16
C ALA A 132 -9.83 1.72 -18.06
N LEU A 133 -8.70 1.06 -18.37
CA LEU A 133 -7.35 1.63 -18.31
C LEU A 133 -6.85 2.04 -19.69
N SER A 134 -6.16 3.17 -19.70
CA SER A 134 -5.31 3.64 -20.78
C SER A 134 -3.83 3.34 -20.49
N ALA A 135 -2.97 3.57 -21.47
CA ALA A 135 -1.52 3.48 -21.26
C ALA A 135 -1.08 4.37 -20.08
N GLY A 136 -0.20 3.84 -19.23
CA GLY A 136 0.27 4.53 -18.02
C GLY A 136 -0.61 4.34 -16.78
N GLY A 137 -1.65 3.52 -16.83
CA GLY A 137 -2.45 3.13 -15.65
C GLY A 137 -3.55 4.12 -15.25
N TYR A 138 -3.72 5.22 -15.99
CA TYR A 138 -4.84 6.15 -15.85
C TYR A 138 -6.10 5.61 -16.53
N GLY A 139 -7.28 6.13 -16.16
CA GLY A 139 -8.50 5.72 -16.83
C GLY A 139 -9.79 6.12 -16.13
N THR A 140 -10.80 5.26 -16.24
CA THR A 140 -12.10 5.45 -15.60
C THR A 140 -12.55 4.15 -14.94
N LEU A 141 -13.06 4.27 -13.72
CA LEU A 141 -13.74 3.22 -12.99
C LEU A 141 -15.24 3.50 -13.03
N TYR A 142 -16.00 2.58 -13.61
CA TYR A 142 -17.45 2.65 -13.71
C TYR A 142 -18.07 1.76 -12.63
N VAL A 143 -18.85 2.35 -11.72
CA VAL A 143 -19.50 1.65 -10.61
C VAL A 143 -20.97 2.03 -10.61
N GLU A 144 -21.87 1.09 -10.91
CA GLU A 144 -23.29 1.38 -11.12
C GLU A 144 -23.50 2.56 -12.10
N ASP A 145 -24.02 3.69 -11.62
CA ASP A 145 -24.25 4.93 -12.38
C ASP A 145 -23.11 5.98 -12.21
N ASP A 146 -22.09 5.67 -11.40
CA ASP A 146 -20.96 6.56 -11.13
C ASP A 146 -19.79 6.32 -12.11
N GLU A 147 -19.18 7.42 -12.56
CA GLU A 147 -17.94 7.42 -13.34
C GLU A 147 -16.83 8.12 -12.55
N CYS A 148 -15.82 7.35 -12.13
CA CYS A 148 -14.72 7.84 -11.31
C CYS A 148 -13.42 7.89 -12.13
N MET A 149 -12.80 9.07 -12.20
CA MET A 149 -11.48 9.20 -12.82
C MET A 149 -10.45 8.42 -12.02
N VAL A 150 -9.65 7.59 -12.70
CA VAL A 150 -8.56 6.79 -12.15
C VAL A 150 -7.24 7.52 -12.35
N GLU A 151 -6.57 7.82 -11.24
CA GLU A 151 -5.24 8.44 -11.20
C GLU A 151 -4.11 7.42 -11.31
N GLY A 152 -4.40 6.15 -11.05
CA GLY A 152 -3.43 5.06 -11.18
C GLY A 152 -3.89 3.77 -10.52
N VAL A 153 -3.17 2.70 -10.85
CA VAL A 153 -3.35 1.37 -10.25
C VAL A 153 -2.07 0.97 -9.53
N TYR A 154 -2.21 0.41 -8.34
CA TYR A 154 -1.13 0.20 -7.41
C TYR A 154 -1.13 -1.23 -6.85
N SER A 155 0.05 -1.69 -6.42
CA SER A 155 0.25 -2.99 -5.78
C SER A 155 1.09 -2.84 -4.52
N ARG A 156 0.94 -3.78 -3.57
CA ARG A 156 1.69 -3.73 -2.30
C ARG A 156 3.18 -3.96 -2.54
N MET A 157 3.99 -3.16 -1.88
CA MET A 157 5.45 -3.29 -1.86
C MET A 157 5.90 -3.97 -0.57
N SER A 158 6.97 -4.75 -0.66
CA SER A 158 7.78 -5.16 0.50
C SER A 158 9.00 -4.25 0.55
N LEU A 159 9.23 -3.61 1.69
CA LEU A 159 10.31 -2.66 1.93
C LEU A 159 11.19 -3.07 3.10
#